data_AF-A0A090WDL5-F1
#
_entry.id   AF-A0A090WDL5-F1
#
_cell.length_a   1.000
_cell.length_b   1.000
_cell.length_c   1.000
_cell.angle_alpha   90.00
_cell.angle_beta   90.00
_cell.angle_gamma   90.00
#
_symmetry.space_group_name_H-M   'P 1'
#
loop_
_entity.id
_entity.type
_entity.pdbx_description
1 polymer ?
#
loop_
_entity_poly.entity_id
_entity_poly.type
_entity_poly.pdbx_seq_one_letter_code
_entity_poly.pdbx_strand_id
1 'polypeptide(L)'
;MIDFFKYAFAKASSSQLMVIIMFLVSTTITAQTKVGGVVYDEFGDGVPFANVFFPGSSEGTITNDNGRFYLQSDNNYDTIQISFIGYETLTYTLESRVNLELNLTLKTEAAALDAVVIYTGKTSKKNNPALDILRKVWENRRKNGLSQFKQYQYDKYEKLEFDMNTIDSQMVNSKLFRGMEFIFDYADTSNVTGKTYLPIY
;
A
#
# COMPACT_ATOMS: atom_id res chain seq x y z
N MET A 1 -48.42 -10.31 30.52
CA MET A 1 -47.22 -9.62 31.06
C MET A 1 -47.44 -8.10 31.12
N ILE A 2 -47.93 -7.47 30.04
CA ILE A 2 -48.23 -6.02 29.99
C ILE A 2 -49.28 -5.59 31.03
N ASP A 3 -50.32 -6.39 31.27
CA ASP A 3 -51.37 -6.05 32.24
C ASP A 3 -50.91 -6.13 33.70
N PHE A 4 -49.93 -6.98 34.01
CA PHE A 4 -49.31 -7.05 35.33
C PHE A 4 -48.51 -5.79 35.64
N PHE A 5 -47.76 -5.26 34.66
CA PHE A 5 -47.03 -4.01 34.81
C PHE A 5 -47.94 -2.80 34.97
N LYS A 6 -49.06 -2.74 34.24
CA LYS A 6 -50.08 -1.69 34.40
C LYS A 6 -50.72 -1.72 35.79
N TYR A 7 -51.05 -2.91 36.30
CA TYR A 7 -51.61 -3.09 37.63
C TYR A 7 -50.62 -2.71 38.74
N ALA A 8 -49.35 -3.09 38.60
CA ALA A 8 -48.29 -2.73 39.54
C ALA A 8 -48.01 -1.22 39.57
N PHE A 9 -48.00 -0.54 38.41
CA PHE A 9 -47.85 0.92 38.33
C PHE A 9 -49.04 1.68 38.93
N ALA A 10 -50.27 1.18 38.74
CA ALA A 10 -51.49 1.81 39.25
C ALA A 10 -51.64 1.71 40.77
N LYS A 11 -50.97 0.75 41.41
CA LYS A 11 -51.05 0.48 42.86
C LYS A 11 -49.86 1.00 43.66
N ALA A 12 -48.78 1.42 42.98
CA ALA A 12 -47.59 1.95 43.62
C ALA A 12 -47.85 3.36 44.19
N SER A 13 -47.42 3.62 45.43
CA SER A 13 -47.48 4.96 46.02
C SER A 13 -46.52 5.92 45.30
N SER A 14 -46.75 7.23 45.42
CA SER A 14 -45.87 8.26 44.83
C SER A 14 -44.40 8.09 45.24
N SER A 15 -44.15 7.65 46.48
CA SER A 15 -42.81 7.31 46.97
C SER A 15 -42.19 6.08 46.28
N GLN A 16 -42.97 5.04 45.98
CA GLN A 16 -42.49 3.84 45.29
C GLN A 16 -42.17 4.12 43.81
N LEU A 17 -42.98 4.95 43.16
CA LEU A 17 -42.72 5.45 41.80
C LEU A 17 -41.42 6.26 41.73
N MET A 18 -41.16 7.10 42.74
CA MET A 18 -39.94 7.91 42.82
C MET A 18 -38.67 7.05 42.99
N VAL A 19 -38.74 5.98 43.78
CA VAL A 19 -37.62 5.02 43.94
C VAL A 19 -37.33 4.25 42.66
N ILE A 20 -38.36 3.82 41.92
CA ILE A 20 -38.20 3.12 40.63
C ILE A 20 -37.55 4.05 39.59
N ILE A 21 -37.94 5.32 39.56
CA ILE A 21 -37.34 6.33 38.67
C ILE A 21 -35.86 6.57 39.05
N MET A 22 -35.53 6.70 40.33
CA MET A 22 -34.14 6.83 40.77
C MET A 22 -33.29 5.61 40.38
N PHE A 23 -33.85 4.40 40.42
CA PHE A 23 -33.14 3.18 40.02
C PHE A 23 -32.90 3.13 38.50
N LEU A 24 -33.87 3.56 37.68
CA LEU A 24 -33.73 3.65 36.22
C LEU A 24 -32.74 4.72 35.75
N VAL A 25 -32.58 5.82 36.50
CA VAL A 25 -31.60 6.87 36.19
C VAL A 25 -30.17 6.44 36.57
N SER A 26 -30.02 5.49 37.50
CA SER A 26 -28.70 5.01 37.94
C SER A 26 -27.98 4.11 36.93
N THR A 27 -28.70 3.51 35.96
CA THR A 27 -28.13 2.54 35.02
C THR A 27 -27.43 3.17 33.82
N THR A 28 -27.42 4.51 33.70
CA THR A 28 -26.77 5.23 32.59
C THR A 28 -25.37 5.74 32.94
N ILE A 29 -24.69 5.16 33.94
CA ILE A 29 -23.27 5.44 34.16
C ILE A 29 -22.48 4.78 33.04
N THR A 30 -22.16 5.56 32.01
CA THR A 30 -21.21 5.18 30.96
C THR A 30 -19.82 5.03 31.59
N ALA A 31 -19.25 3.83 31.51
CA ALA A 31 -17.89 3.57 31.98
C ALA A 31 -16.89 4.19 31.00
N GLN A 32 -16.51 5.44 31.26
CA GLN A 32 -15.48 6.14 30.47
C GLN A 32 -14.10 5.69 30.91
N THR A 33 -13.22 5.38 29.95
CA THR A 33 -11.79 5.25 30.22
C THR A 33 -11.15 6.64 30.24
N LYS A 34 -10.55 7.02 31.38
CA LYS A 34 -9.84 8.29 31.57
C LYS A 34 -8.38 8.02 31.90
N VAL A 35 -7.51 8.67 31.17
CA VAL A 35 -6.06 8.51 31.31
C VAL A 35 -5.42 9.88 31.33
N GLY A 36 -4.65 10.16 32.37
CA GLY A 36 -3.90 11.40 32.55
C GLY A 36 -2.56 11.11 33.19
N GLY A 37 -1.59 11.97 32.90
CA GLY A 37 -0.23 11.76 33.38
C GLY A 37 0.79 12.69 32.78
N VAL A 38 2.05 12.36 33.00
CA VAL A 38 3.22 13.05 32.47
C VAL A 38 4.14 12.04 31.80
N VAL A 39 4.60 12.38 30.60
CA VAL A 39 5.60 11.63 29.85
C VAL A 39 6.96 12.29 30.05
N TYR A 40 7.95 11.50 30.46
CA TYR A 40 9.32 11.92 30.68
C TYR A 40 10.28 11.21 29.73
N ASP A 41 11.47 11.76 29.53
CA ASP A 41 12.60 11.06 28.92
C ASP A 41 13.49 10.38 29.97
N GLU A 42 14.56 9.72 29.51
CA GLU A 42 15.54 9.04 30.36
C GLU A 42 16.34 9.99 31.27
N PHE A 43 16.35 11.29 30.96
CA PHE A 43 17.01 12.34 31.74
C PHE A 43 16.08 12.98 32.77
N GLY A 44 14.79 12.66 32.75
CA GLY A 44 13.77 13.17 33.66
C GLY A 44 13.08 14.45 33.17
N ASP A 45 13.34 14.88 31.94
CA ASP A 45 12.68 16.03 31.33
C ASP A 45 11.35 15.61 30.71
N GLY A 46 10.34 16.48 30.79
CA GLY A 46 9.03 16.22 30.20
C GLY A 46 9.11 16.21 28.68
N VAL A 47 8.51 15.21 28.01
CA VAL A 47 8.55 15.07 26.55
C VAL A 47 7.35 15.79 25.93
N PRO A 48 7.56 16.94 25.26
CA PRO A 48 6.46 17.68 24.64
C PRO A 48 6.04 17.09 23.30
N PHE A 49 4.77 17.27 22.94
CA PHE A 49 4.18 16.85 21.67
C PHE A 49 4.29 15.35 21.33
N ALA A 50 4.48 14.49 22.34
CA ALA A 50 4.39 13.05 22.19
C ALA A 50 2.93 12.63 21.92
N ASN A 51 2.74 11.68 21.00
CA ASN A 51 1.43 11.14 20.69
C ASN A 51 1.04 10.13 21.77
N VAL A 52 -0.17 10.23 22.30
CA VAL A 52 -0.75 9.29 23.27
C VAL A 52 -2.09 8.81 22.73
N PHE A 53 -2.26 7.52 22.49
CA PHE A 53 -3.46 6.99 21.84
C PHE A 53 -3.83 5.60 22.33
N PHE A 54 -5.08 5.21 22.07
CA PHE A 54 -5.55 3.85 22.32
C PHE A 54 -5.24 2.95 21.11
N PRO A 55 -4.52 1.83 21.28
CA PRO A 55 -4.20 0.92 20.17
C PRO A 55 -5.45 0.43 19.43
N GLY A 56 -5.43 0.50 18.10
CA GLY A 56 -6.57 0.09 17.26
C GLY A 56 -7.74 1.07 17.24
N SER A 57 -7.61 2.25 17.85
CA SER A 57 -8.59 3.34 17.82
C SER A 57 -8.06 4.55 17.04
N SER A 58 -8.97 5.44 16.64
CA SER A 58 -8.63 6.79 16.16
C SER A 58 -8.57 7.82 17.30
N GLU A 59 -8.82 7.40 18.53
CA GLU A 59 -8.84 8.26 19.70
C GLU A 59 -7.44 8.41 20.30
N GLY A 60 -7.00 9.66 20.43
CA GLY A 60 -5.70 10.01 20.98
C GLY A 60 -5.59 11.50 21.28
N THR A 61 -4.48 11.86 21.92
CA THR A 61 -4.13 13.22 22.34
C THR A 61 -2.62 13.41 22.17
N ILE A 62 -2.15 14.63 22.43
CA ILE A 62 -0.74 14.98 22.44
C ILE A 62 -0.33 15.52 23.81
N THR A 63 0.93 15.30 24.21
CA THR A 63 1.47 15.94 25.41
C THR A 63 1.71 17.43 25.17
N ASN A 64 1.56 18.23 26.24
CA ASN A 64 1.88 19.66 26.21
C ASN A 64 3.38 19.93 26.45
N ASP A 65 3.77 21.20 26.54
CA ASP A 65 5.16 21.65 26.74
C ASP A 65 5.86 21.04 27.98
N ASN A 66 5.09 20.63 28.99
CA ASN A 66 5.61 19.99 30.21
C ASN A 66 5.47 18.45 30.19
N GLY A 67 5.18 17.86 29.04
CA GLY A 67 4.95 16.42 28.90
C GLY A 67 3.62 15.91 29.46
N ARG A 68 2.72 16.80 29.90
CA ARG A 68 1.42 16.39 30.48
C ARG A 68 0.41 16.05 29.40
N PHE A 69 -0.41 15.05 29.64
CA PHE A 69 -1.51 14.66 28.75
C PHE A 69 -2.78 14.31 29.53
N TYR A 70 -3.91 14.39 28.84
CA TYR A 70 -5.20 13.88 29.27
C TYR A 70 -5.96 13.33 28.07
N LEU A 71 -6.44 12.09 28.19
CA LEU A 71 -7.18 11.36 27.18
C LEU A 71 -8.40 10.70 27.83
N GLN A 72 -9.56 10.88 27.21
CA GLN A 72 -10.81 10.29 27.66
C GLN A 72 -11.51 9.61 26.49
N SER A 73 -12.12 8.46 26.76
CA SER A 73 -12.97 7.74 25.83
C SER A 73 -14.25 7.26 26.50
N ASP A 74 -15.32 7.16 25.73
CA ASP A 74 -16.55 6.45 26.10
C ASP A 74 -16.42 4.92 25.90
N ASN A 75 -15.37 4.48 25.19
CA ASN A 75 -15.03 3.09 24.99
C ASN A 75 -14.10 2.57 26.08
N ASN A 76 -14.13 1.25 26.25
CA ASN A 76 -13.30 0.53 27.19
C ASN A 76 -11.96 0.15 26.55
N TYR A 77 -10.88 0.76 27.03
CA TYR A 77 -9.51 0.38 26.68
C TYR A 77 -8.75 -0.09 27.90
N ASP A 78 -7.86 -1.05 27.66
CA ASP A 78 -7.01 -1.67 28.68
C ASP A 78 -5.53 -1.30 28.49
N THR A 79 -5.17 -0.68 27.35
CA THR A 79 -3.81 -0.26 27.05
C THR A 79 -3.79 1.12 26.39
N ILE A 80 -2.68 1.84 26.59
CA ILE A 80 -2.33 3.06 25.87
C ILE A 80 -0.99 2.88 25.20
N GLN A 81 -0.77 3.62 24.12
CA GLN A 81 0.50 3.66 23.43
C GLN A 81 0.98 5.10 23.32
N ILE A 82 2.25 5.32 23.66
CA ILE A 82 2.94 6.61 23.53
C ILE A 82 4.02 6.48 22.48
N SER A 83 4.05 7.39 21.51
CA SER A 83 5.07 7.44 20.48
C SER A 83 5.56 8.87 20.24
N PHE A 84 6.87 8.99 20.05
CA PHE A 84 7.50 10.23 19.64
C PHE A 84 8.74 9.93 18.79
N ILE A 85 9.10 10.84 17.90
CA ILE A 85 10.23 10.64 16.98
C ILE A 85 11.52 10.58 17.80
N GLY A 86 12.33 9.54 17.57
CA GLY A 86 13.59 9.31 18.28
C GLY A 86 13.43 8.57 19.61
N TYR A 87 12.23 8.09 19.94
CA TYR A 87 11.96 7.32 21.14
C TYR A 87 11.28 5.98 20.82
N GLU A 88 11.57 4.97 21.64
CA GLU A 88 10.91 3.69 21.53
C GLU A 88 9.42 3.86 21.87
N THR A 89 8.57 3.23 21.07
CA THR A 89 7.13 3.28 21.30
C THR A 89 6.78 2.52 22.59
N LEU A 90 6.30 3.23 23.60
CA LEU A 90 5.91 2.66 24.88
C LEU A 90 4.47 2.18 24.83
N THR A 91 4.23 0.91 25.16
CA THR A 91 2.88 0.38 25.38
C THR A 91 2.69 0.13 26.87
N TYR A 92 1.66 0.73 27.44
CA TYR A 92 1.37 0.65 28.88
C TYR A 92 -0.03 0.08 29.12
N THR A 93 -0.13 -0.91 30.00
CA THR A 93 -1.40 -1.53 30.41
C THR A 93 -2.01 -0.73 31.55
N LEU A 94 -3.26 -0.31 31.39
CA LEU A 94 -4.02 0.45 32.38
C LEU A 94 -4.49 -0.49 33.50
N GLU A 95 -4.23 -0.11 34.75
CA GLU A 95 -4.64 -0.89 35.92
C GLU A 95 -6.14 -0.74 36.24
N SER A 96 -6.73 0.38 35.82
CA SER A 96 -8.15 0.69 36.06
C SER A 96 -8.76 1.45 34.88
N ARG A 97 -10.06 1.74 34.94
CA ARG A 97 -10.71 2.63 33.95
C ARG A 97 -10.32 4.10 34.11
N VAL A 98 -9.81 4.51 35.27
CA VAL A 98 -9.49 5.91 35.58
C VAL A 98 -8.09 5.99 36.17
N ASN A 99 -7.12 6.40 35.36
CA ASN A 99 -5.72 6.54 35.78
C ASN A 99 -5.29 7.98 35.49
N LEU A 100 -5.28 8.87 36.49
CA LEU A 100 -5.05 10.31 36.27
C LEU A 100 -3.64 10.79 36.62
N GLU A 101 -2.82 9.93 37.23
CA GLU A 101 -1.50 10.28 37.77
C GLU A 101 -0.40 9.33 37.24
N LEU A 102 -0.44 9.02 35.95
CA LEU A 102 0.59 8.17 35.33
C LEU A 102 1.90 8.95 35.14
N ASN A 103 3.02 8.34 35.51
CA ASN A 103 4.36 8.83 35.17
C ASN A 103 5.02 7.79 34.25
N LEU A 104 5.22 8.15 32.99
CA LEU A 104 5.68 7.23 31.95
C LEU A 104 6.99 7.75 31.37
N THR A 105 8.00 6.89 31.29
CA THR A 105 9.32 7.26 30.75
C THR A 105 9.51 6.63 29.37
N LEU A 106 9.75 7.46 28.35
CA LEU A 106 10.14 7.03 27.03
C LEU A 106 11.66 6.80 26.98
N LYS A 107 12.05 5.68 26.38
CA LYS A 107 13.46 5.36 26.12
C LYS A 107 13.87 5.92 24.77
N THR A 108 15.09 6.41 24.68
CA THR A 108 15.62 6.91 23.41
C THR A 108 15.78 5.73 22.46
N GLU A 109 15.14 5.80 21.28
CA GLU A 109 15.34 4.79 20.24
C GLU A 109 16.69 5.08 19.57
N ALA A 110 17.71 4.35 20.00
CA ALA A 110 18.97 4.28 19.28
C ALA A 110 18.77 3.44 18.01
N ALA A 111 18.00 3.96 17.06
CA ALA A 111 17.95 3.43 15.72
C ALA A 111 19.32 3.66 15.08
N ALA A 112 20.23 2.70 15.27
CA ALA A 112 21.45 2.60 14.49
C ALA A 112 21.01 2.28 13.06
N LEU A 113 20.82 3.32 12.24
CA LEU A 113 20.65 3.14 10.81
C LEU A 113 21.90 2.44 10.29
N ASP A 114 21.70 1.38 9.51
CA ASP A 114 22.80 0.75 8.79
C ASP A 114 23.51 1.81 7.94
N ALA A 115 24.84 1.84 8.04
CA ALA A 115 25.64 2.83 7.32
C ALA A 115 25.39 2.72 5.81
N VAL A 116 25.16 3.86 5.16
CA VAL A 116 25.06 3.92 3.69
C VAL A 116 26.47 3.79 3.11
N VAL A 117 26.77 2.62 2.53
CA VAL A 117 28.05 2.38 1.87
C VAL A 117 27.95 2.81 0.40
N ILE A 118 28.63 3.92 0.06
CA ILE A 118 28.72 4.40 -1.31
C ILE A 118 29.98 3.80 -1.96
N TYR A 119 29.78 2.98 -2.99
CA TYR A 119 30.88 2.45 -3.79
C TYR A 119 31.16 3.40 -4.98
N THR A 120 32.39 3.89 -5.10
CA THR A 120 32.85 4.67 -6.26
C THR A 120 33.87 3.86 -7.07
N GLY A 121 33.78 3.90 -8.41
CA GLY A 121 34.70 3.18 -9.30
C GLY A 121 34.29 1.73 -9.62
N LYS A 122 35.24 0.92 -10.12
CA LYS A 122 34.98 -0.48 -10.52
C LYS A 122 34.87 -1.37 -9.29
N THR A 123 33.66 -1.81 -8.96
CA THR A 123 33.42 -2.81 -7.90
C THR A 123 33.82 -4.21 -8.38
N SER A 124 34.52 -4.98 -7.54
CA SER A 124 34.83 -6.39 -7.82
C SER A 124 33.55 -7.20 -8.06
N LYS A 125 33.59 -8.17 -8.98
CA LYS A 125 32.47 -9.09 -9.19
C LYS A 125 32.28 -10.08 -8.04
N LYS A 126 33.30 -10.28 -7.20
CA LYS A 126 33.24 -11.16 -6.02
C LYS A 126 32.62 -10.37 -4.87
N ASN A 127 31.50 -10.86 -4.32
CA ASN A 127 30.73 -10.25 -3.21
C ASN A 127 30.09 -8.88 -3.52
N ASN A 128 29.67 -8.62 -4.76
CA ASN A 128 28.91 -7.41 -5.09
C ASN A 128 27.41 -7.64 -4.85
N PRO A 129 26.77 -6.95 -3.88
CA PRO A 129 25.34 -7.14 -3.58
C PRO A 129 24.43 -6.79 -4.75
N ALA A 130 24.86 -5.91 -5.67
CA ALA A 130 24.09 -5.60 -6.87
C ALA A 130 23.92 -6.81 -7.80
N LEU A 131 24.89 -7.73 -7.83
CA LEU A 131 24.79 -8.95 -8.64
C LEU A 131 23.68 -9.88 -8.14
N ASP A 132 23.45 -9.93 -6.83
CA ASP A 132 22.38 -10.75 -6.25
C ASP A 132 21.00 -10.19 -6.61
N ILE A 133 20.86 -8.86 -6.63
CA ILE A 133 19.64 -8.20 -7.12
C ILE A 133 19.45 -8.50 -8.61
N LEU A 134 20.49 -8.36 -9.43
CA LEU A 134 20.42 -8.64 -10.87
C LEU A 134 20.05 -10.11 -11.17
N ARG A 135 20.58 -11.06 -10.39
CA ARG A 135 20.19 -12.48 -10.48
C ARG A 135 18.71 -12.69 -10.19
N LYS A 136 18.20 -12.10 -9.10
CA LYS A 136 16.76 -12.16 -8.75
C LYS A 136 15.89 -11.54 -9.83
N VAL A 137 16.33 -10.43 -10.43
CA VAL A 137 15.64 -9.79 -11.57
C VAL A 137 15.59 -10.74 -12.77
N TRP A 138 16.68 -11.41 -13.12
CA TRP A 138 16.71 -12.37 -14.22
C TRP A 138 15.84 -13.60 -13.95
N GLU A 139 15.92 -14.18 -12.75
CA GLU A 139 15.08 -15.30 -12.32
C GLU A 139 13.58 -14.98 -12.44
N ASN A 140 13.19 -13.74 -12.14
CA ASN A 140 11.80 -13.30 -12.18
C ASN A 140 11.41 -12.59 -13.48
N ARG A 141 12.33 -12.40 -14.44
CA ARG A 141 12.08 -11.62 -15.67
C ARG A 141 10.87 -12.10 -16.46
N ARG A 142 10.67 -13.42 -16.54
CA ARG A 142 9.53 -14.03 -17.26
C ARG A 142 8.22 -13.90 -16.48
N LYS A 143 8.29 -13.91 -15.14
CA LYS A 143 7.15 -13.74 -14.24
C LYS A 143 6.71 -12.28 -14.10
N ASN A 144 7.61 -11.33 -14.29
CA ASN A 144 7.33 -9.89 -14.22
C ASN A 144 7.38 -9.23 -15.61
N GLY A 145 7.27 -10.04 -16.67
CA GLY A 145 7.44 -9.59 -18.05
C GLY A 145 6.15 -9.06 -18.67
N LEU A 146 6.28 -8.14 -19.63
CA LEU A 146 5.16 -7.54 -20.38
C LEU A 146 4.29 -8.57 -21.12
N SER A 147 4.81 -9.78 -21.36
CA SER A 147 4.08 -10.88 -21.99
C SER A 147 2.87 -11.36 -21.18
N GLN A 148 2.76 -11.02 -19.89
CA GLN A 148 1.59 -11.35 -19.07
C GLN A 148 0.36 -10.50 -19.37
N PHE A 149 0.55 -9.37 -20.04
CA PHE A 149 -0.48 -8.37 -20.25
C PHE A 149 -0.90 -8.38 -21.72
N LYS A 150 -2.18 -8.71 -21.98
CA LYS A 150 -2.73 -8.76 -23.35
C LYS A 150 -2.66 -7.41 -24.07
N GLN A 151 -2.65 -6.31 -23.32
CA GLN A 151 -2.57 -4.94 -23.84
C GLN A 151 -1.25 -4.65 -24.57
N TYR A 152 -0.18 -5.40 -24.28
CA TYR A 152 1.12 -5.25 -24.93
C TYR A 152 1.36 -6.27 -26.05
N GLN A 153 0.35 -7.09 -26.38
CA GLN A 153 0.41 -8.05 -27.47
C GLN A 153 -0.31 -7.48 -28.69
N TYR A 154 0.26 -7.71 -29.87
CA TYR A 154 -0.36 -7.38 -31.14
C TYR A 154 -0.11 -8.52 -32.13
N ASP A 155 -1.09 -8.76 -33.01
CA ASP A 155 -0.92 -9.70 -34.10
C ASP A 155 -0.19 -9.00 -35.25
N LYS A 156 0.95 -9.56 -35.65
CA LYS A 156 1.72 -9.08 -36.79
C LYS A 156 1.48 -10.02 -37.97
N TYR A 157 0.88 -9.50 -39.03
CA TYR A 157 0.86 -10.20 -40.31
C TYR A 157 2.15 -9.88 -41.06
N GLU A 158 2.87 -10.92 -41.47
CA GLU A 158 4.07 -10.79 -42.28
C GLU A 158 3.80 -11.45 -43.63
N LYS A 159 3.77 -10.63 -44.69
CA LYS A 159 3.70 -11.10 -46.07
C LYS A 159 5.12 -11.22 -46.59
N LEU A 160 5.53 -12.44 -46.93
CA LEU A 160 6.76 -12.68 -47.67
C LEU A 160 6.43 -12.56 -49.16
N GLU A 161 7.10 -11.65 -49.85
CA GLU A 161 6.95 -11.40 -51.29
C GLU A 161 8.28 -11.71 -51.96
N PHE A 162 8.24 -12.51 -53.03
CA PHE A 162 9.41 -12.84 -53.82
C PHE A 162 9.30 -12.13 -55.16
N ASP A 163 10.23 -11.21 -55.41
CA ASP A 163 10.25 -10.40 -56.61
C ASP A 163 11.44 -10.77 -57.50
N MET A 164 11.17 -11.06 -58.77
CA MET A 164 12.23 -11.15 -59.78
C MET A 164 12.60 -9.75 -60.26
N ASN A 165 13.86 -9.37 -60.06
CA ASN A 165 14.41 -8.09 -60.53
C ASN A 165 15.14 -8.26 -61.87
N THR A 166 15.08 -7.23 -62.73
CA THR A 166 15.85 -7.16 -64.00
C THR A 166 15.31 -8.09 -65.10
N ILE A 167 14.02 -7.95 -65.40
CA ILE A 167 13.38 -8.64 -66.52
C ILE A 167 13.81 -7.92 -67.81
N ASP A 168 14.66 -8.56 -68.61
CA ASP A 168 15.12 -8.04 -69.88
C ASP A 168 14.38 -8.69 -71.06
N SER A 169 14.52 -8.11 -72.25
CA SER A 169 13.85 -8.62 -73.45
C SER A 169 14.29 -10.04 -73.83
N GLN A 170 15.45 -10.51 -73.35
CA GLN A 170 15.91 -11.88 -73.60
C GLN A 170 15.19 -12.90 -72.71
N MET A 171 14.94 -12.55 -71.45
CA MET A 171 14.18 -13.37 -70.51
C MET A 171 12.72 -13.52 -70.93
N VAL A 172 12.08 -12.42 -71.34
CA VAL A 172 10.68 -12.40 -71.83
C VAL A 172 10.50 -13.28 -73.07
N ASN A 173 11.45 -13.23 -74.02
CA ASN A 173 11.39 -13.99 -75.27
C ASN A 173 12.00 -15.41 -75.16
N SER A 174 12.37 -15.85 -73.95
CA SER A 174 12.97 -17.16 -73.76
C SER A 174 11.94 -18.27 -73.99
N LYS A 175 12.42 -19.45 -74.41
CA LYS A 175 11.55 -20.62 -74.64
C LYS A 175 10.79 -21.08 -73.38
N LEU A 176 11.23 -20.66 -72.20
CA LEU A 176 10.63 -20.98 -70.90
C LEU A 176 9.29 -20.26 -70.66
N PHE A 177 9.10 -19.07 -71.23
CA PHE A 177 7.89 -18.25 -71.02
C PHE A 177 6.98 -18.16 -72.25
N ARG A 178 7.22 -18.99 -73.27
CA ARG A 178 6.45 -18.98 -74.52
C ARG A 178 5.01 -19.46 -74.27
N GLY A 179 4.03 -18.60 -74.55
CA GLY A 179 2.61 -18.81 -74.23
C GLY A 179 2.17 -18.32 -72.84
N MET A 180 3.09 -17.76 -72.05
CA MET A 180 2.83 -17.13 -70.74
C MET A 180 3.34 -15.68 -70.68
N GLU A 181 3.48 -15.03 -71.85
CA GLU A 181 4.03 -13.68 -71.96
C GLU A 181 3.19 -12.66 -71.18
N PHE A 182 1.88 -12.93 -71.01
CA PHE A 182 0.93 -12.12 -70.25
C PHE A 182 1.34 -11.88 -68.78
N ILE A 183 2.22 -12.71 -68.20
CA ILE A 183 2.68 -12.54 -66.83
C ILE A 183 3.54 -11.27 -66.70
N PHE A 184 4.28 -10.89 -67.76
CA PHE A 184 5.13 -9.70 -67.76
C PHE A 184 4.34 -8.39 -67.90
N ASP A 185 3.08 -8.45 -68.31
CA ASP A 185 2.19 -7.26 -68.34
C ASP A 185 1.83 -6.76 -66.93
N TYR A 186 2.04 -7.61 -65.91
CA TYR A 186 1.85 -7.28 -64.49
C TYR A 186 3.15 -6.87 -63.77
N ALA A 187 4.25 -6.72 -64.50
CA ALA A 187 5.50 -6.21 -63.92
C ALA A 187 5.34 -4.73 -63.57
N ASP A 188 5.64 -4.36 -62.33
CA ASP A 188 5.56 -2.98 -61.85
C ASP A 188 6.97 -2.40 -61.66
N THR A 189 7.08 -1.08 -61.63
CA THR A 189 8.36 -0.40 -61.41
C THR A 189 8.39 0.22 -60.03
N SER A 190 9.38 -0.16 -59.23
CA SER A 190 9.53 0.34 -57.87
C SER A 190 9.77 1.86 -57.90
N ASN A 191 8.88 2.63 -57.29
CA ASN A 191 9.02 4.09 -57.16
C ASN A 191 10.25 4.51 -56.34
N VAL A 192 10.86 3.60 -55.59
CA VAL A 192 12.04 3.87 -54.73
C VAL A 192 13.35 3.51 -55.43
N THR A 193 13.39 2.41 -56.18
CA THR A 193 14.63 1.90 -56.80
C THR A 193 14.69 2.11 -58.31
N GLY A 194 13.57 2.43 -58.96
CA GLY A 194 13.44 2.59 -60.41
C GLY A 194 13.58 1.29 -61.19
N LYS A 195 13.66 0.14 -60.52
CA LYS A 195 13.78 -1.18 -61.16
C LYS A 195 12.42 -1.82 -61.36
N THR A 196 12.24 -2.42 -62.52
CA THR A 196 11.09 -3.27 -62.82
C THR A 196 11.22 -4.58 -62.06
N TYR A 197 10.14 -4.93 -61.36
CA TYR A 197 10.01 -6.16 -60.60
C TYR A 197 8.71 -6.86 -60.98
N LEU A 198 8.72 -8.18 -60.95
CA LEU A 198 7.54 -9.00 -61.12
C LEU A 198 7.28 -9.76 -59.82
N PRO A 199 6.15 -9.49 -59.14
CA PRO A 199 5.74 -10.24 -57.98
C PRO A 199 5.45 -11.70 -58.34
N ILE A 200 6.09 -12.62 -57.62
CA ILE A 200 5.83 -14.05 -57.69
C ILE A 200 5.30 -14.46 -56.32
N TYR A 201 3.97 -14.44 -56.19
CA TYR A 201 3.26 -14.92 -55.00
C TYR A 201 3.08 -16.45 -55.03
#